data_AF-A0A7X8UTE4-F1
#
_entry.id   AF-A0A7X8UTE4-F1
#
_cell.length_a   1.000
_cell.length_b   1.000
_cell.length_c   1.000
_cell.angle_alpha   90.00
_cell.angle_beta   90.00
_cell.angle_gamma   90.00
#
_symmetry.space_group_name_H-M   'P 1'
#
loop_
_entity.id
_entity.type
_entity.pdbx_description
1 polymer ?
#
loop_
_entity_poly.entity_id
_entity_poly.type
_entity_poly.pdbx_seq_one_letter_code
_entity_poly.pdbx_strand_id
1 'polypeptide(L)'
;MKVLTTTVLALLGVTGLVLAKDAPSVMVRTASPLKLPGVGSTSDYVADCNSPLHWAGSTLYIFASCYGGKPWRSEGSDLFSLTSPQSVAYDNQEGYNGGRWIEATFKDSDGKLYGWYHREPRGVCGEERSLTAPQIGAAVSTDDGMHWRDLGIVLKAPADSLYCETANRYFAGGNGDFSVILDRNKQHFYFLIGTYNKDKAEQGVSIARMPYTDRDTPVGKVVKWYKGDWSEPGVGGRSSPIFPAAASWHEPEGDAFWGPSIHHNTHLNQYVVLLNRAKDQNWAQEGIYVTYNPDLSDPSGWSKPVKILDAPELEASKWYPQVIGVDARRAETDKLSGQIARLFVAGISKWELVFLRPGESAPTSQPARH
;
A
#
# COMPACT_ATOMS: atom_id res chain seq x y z
N MET A 1 39.84 63.33 31.18
CA MET A 1 40.78 62.21 30.94
C MET A 1 40.41 61.05 31.84
N LYS A 2 39.66 60.07 31.33
CA LYS A 2 39.44 58.77 31.99
C LYS A 2 39.80 57.70 30.97
N VAL A 3 40.77 56.88 31.33
CA VAL A 3 41.29 55.76 30.55
C VAL A 3 40.23 54.65 30.55
N LEU A 4 39.76 54.23 29.37
CA LEU A 4 38.94 53.03 29.20
C LEU A 4 39.85 51.87 28.83
N THR A 5 39.88 50.85 29.69
CA THR A 5 40.52 49.57 29.44
C THR A 5 39.50 48.65 28.78
N THR A 6 39.83 48.17 27.57
CA THR A 6 38.99 47.27 26.77
C THR A 6 38.97 45.87 27.39
N THR A 7 37.79 45.37 27.75
CA THR A 7 37.58 43.95 28.09
C THR A 7 36.97 43.26 26.89
N VAL A 8 37.71 42.32 26.30
CA VAL A 8 37.21 41.42 25.25
C VAL A 8 36.41 40.30 25.93
N LEU A 9 35.10 40.27 25.69
CA LEU A 9 34.24 39.16 26.10
C LEU A 9 34.08 38.20 24.91
N ALA A 10 34.71 37.03 24.99
CA ALA A 10 34.51 35.95 24.02
C ALA A 10 33.16 35.27 24.32
N LEU A 11 32.17 35.42 23.42
CA LEU A 11 30.97 34.60 23.43
C LEU A 11 31.32 33.21 22.86
N LEU A 12 31.46 32.22 23.74
CA LEU A 12 31.35 30.81 23.37
C LEU A 12 29.88 30.50 23.12
N GLY A 13 29.50 30.45 21.84
CA GLY A 13 28.21 29.92 21.42
C GLY A 13 28.15 28.43 21.71
N VAL A 14 27.36 28.05 22.71
CA VAL A 14 26.93 26.66 22.91
C VAL A 14 25.95 26.36 21.79
N THR A 15 26.44 25.78 20.69
CA THR A 15 25.58 25.07 19.74
C THR A 15 25.00 23.87 20.48
N GLY A 16 23.78 24.04 21.00
CA GLY A 16 22.97 22.94 21.47
C GLY A 16 22.73 21.99 20.31
N LEU A 17 23.40 20.84 20.35
CA LEU A 17 23.03 19.69 19.54
C LEU A 17 21.59 19.34 19.95
N VAL A 18 20.60 19.73 19.14
CA VAL A 18 19.26 19.16 19.26
C VAL A 18 19.41 17.70 18.84
N LEU A 19 19.62 16.82 19.83
CA LEU A 19 19.46 15.39 19.65
C LEU A 19 18.05 15.20 19.08
N ALA A 20 17.96 14.71 17.84
CA ALA A 20 16.70 14.35 17.22
C ALA A 20 15.98 13.42 18.19
N LYS A 21 14.87 13.91 18.77
CA LYS A 21 14.07 13.16 19.72
C LYS A 21 13.36 12.06 18.92
N ASP A 22 13.94 10.86 19.01
CA ASP A 22 13.56 9.54 18.51
C ASP A 22 12.32 9.48 17.60
N ALA A 23 12.47 9.00 16.36
CA ALA A 23 11.35 8.63 15.50
C ALA A 23 10.72 7.30 15.98
N PRO A 24 9.44 7.02 15.66
CA PRO A 24 8.88 5.68 15.86
C PRO A 24 9.74 4.61 15.20
N SER A 25 9.75 3.42 15.79
CA SER A 25 10.47 2.27 15.25
C SER A 25 9.59 1.03 15.26
N VAL A 26 10.09 -0.05 14.65
CA VAL A 26 9.43 -1.34 14.63
C VAL A 26 10.44 -2.44 14.87
N MET A 27 10.06 -3.42 15.68
CA MET A 27 10.79 -4.66 15.84
C MET A 27 10.05 -5.77 15.08
N VAL A 28 10.79 -6.52 14.27
CA VAL A 28 10.31 -7.76 13.65
C VAL A 28 10.64 -8.92 14.59
N ARG A 29 9.65 -9.78 14.88
CA ARG A 29 9.86 -11.03 15.60
C ARG A 29 9.17 -12.18 14.90
N THR A 30 9.70 -13.39 15.06
CA THR A 30 9.08 -14.60 14.52
C THR A 30 7.76 -14.90 15.23
N ALA A 31 6.83 -15.52 14.50
CA ALA A 31 5.54 -15.97 14.99
C ALA A 31 5.12 -17.26 14.29
N SER A 32 4.18 -18.01 14.89
CA SER A 32 3.66 -19.23 14.28
C SER A 32 3.16 -18.95 12.85
N PRO A 33 3.55 -19.74 11.83
CA PRO A 33 3.13 -19.50 10.47
C PRO A 33 1.61 -19.48 10.32
N LEU A 34 1.11 -18.51 9.56
CA LEU A 34 -0.29 -18.39 9.17
C LEU A 34 -0.34 -18.08 7.68
N LYS A 35 -1.22 -18.77 6.95
CA LYS A 35 -1.43 -18.55 5.52
C LYS A 35 -2.86 -18.09 5.31
N LEU A 36 -3.04 -17.02 4.54
CA LEU A 36 -4.37 -16.59 4.14
C LEU A 36 -5.04 -17.67 3.27
N PRO A 37 -6.35 -17.90 3.42
CA PRO A 37 -7.09 -18.78 2.52
C PRO A 37 -6.93 -18.28 1.08
N GLY A 38 -6.60 -19.19 0.19
CA GLY A 38 -6.14 -18.89 -1.16
C GLY A 38 -7.23 -18.95 -2.23
N VAL A 39 -6.85 -19.45 -3.40
CA VAL A 39 -7.77 -19.76 -4.50
C VAL A 39 -7.79 -21.26 -4.72
N GLY A 40 -8.94 -21.89 -4.50
CA GLY A 40 -9.11 -23.35 -4.63
C GLY A 40 -8.40 -24.16 -3.53
N SER A 41 -8.49 -25.49 -3.64
CA SER A 41 -7.92 -26.45 -2.68
C SER A 41 -6.41 -26.69 -2.85
N THR A 42 -5.69 -25.81 -3.56
CA THR A 42 -4.28 -26.03 -3.87
C THR A 42 -3.37 -25.39 -2.81
N SER A 43 -2.38 -26.16 -2.35
CA SER A 43 -1.37 -25.74 -1.38
C SER A 43 -0.52 -24.55 -1.86
N ASP A 44 -0.56 -24.23 -3.15
CA ASP A 44 0.43 -23.39 -3.82
C ASP A 44 -0.03 -21.94 -4.04
N TYR A 45 -1.15 -21.54 -3.44
CA TYR A 45 -1.63 -20.16 -3.50
C TYR A 45 -0.57 -19.15 -3.01
N VAL A 46 -0.43 -18.07 -3.76
CA VAL A 46 0.37 -16.87 -3.47
C VAL A 46 -0.55 -15.66 -3.68
N ALA A 47 -0.60 -14.76 -2.69
CA ALA A 47 -1.32 -13.50 -2.85
C ALA A 47 -0.54 -12.60 -3.82
N ASP A 48 -1.23 -12.09 -4.82
CA ASP A 48 -0.66 -11.32 -5.93
C ASP A 48 -0.98 -9.82 -5.83
N CYS A 49 -1.35 -9.36 -4.63
CA CYS A 49 -1.59 -7.96 -4.27
C CYS A 49 -1.82 -7.85 -2.74
N ASN A 50 -2.13 -6.65 -2.26
CA ASN A 50 -2.70 -6.46 -0.92
C ASN A 50 -4.03 -7.23 -0.78
N SER A 51 -4.24 -7.86 0.38
CA SER A 51 -5.46 -8.59 0.75
C SER A 51 -6.29 -7.76 1.73
N PRO A 52 -7.30 -7.00 1.28
CA PRO A 52 -8.04 -6.09 2.14
C PRO A 52 -9.11 -6.79 2.98
N LEU A 53 -9.28 -6.34 4.23
CA LEU A 53 -10.21 -6.89 5.20
C LEU A 53 -11.24 -5.86 5.66
N HIS A 54 -12.42 -6.33 6.05
CA HIS A 54 -13.42 -5.51 6.72
C HIS A 54 -14.29 -6.36 7.66
N TRP A 55 -14.83 -5.70 8.68
CA TRP A 55 -15.82 -6.31 9.57
C TRP A 55 -17.23 -5.92 9.12
N ALA A 56 -18.15 -6.89 9.11
CA ALA A 56 -19.59 -6.64 9.06
C ALA A 56 -20.25 -7.38 10.23
N GLY A 57 -20.69 -6.63 11.24
CA GLY A 57 -21.08 -7.22 12.52
C GLY A 57 -19.90 -7.94 13.18
N SER A 58 -20.09 -9.22 13.51
CA SER A 58 -19.06 -10.10 14.09
C SER A 58 -18.29 -10.92 13.05
N THR A 59 -18.54 -10.71 11.76
CA THR A 59 -17.89 -11.46 10.68
C THR A 59 -16.77 -10.63 10.08
N LEU A 60 -15.56 -11.18 10.06
CA LEU A 60 -14.42 -10.67 9.33
C LEU A 60 -14.47 -11.22 7.91
N TYR A 61 -14.40 -10.34 6.92
CA TYR A 61 -14.26 -10.67 5.52
C TYR A 61 -12.86 -10.28 5.04
N ILE A 62 -12.30 -11.09 4.15
CA ILE A 62 -11.01 -10.83 3.49
C ILE A 62 -11.12 -11.12 2.01
N PHE A 63 -10.48 -10.27 1.20
CA PHE A 63 -10.24 -10.55 -0.21
C PHE A 63 -8.79 -10.99 -0.42
N ALA A 64 -8.63 -12.01 -1.25
CA ALA A 64 -7.35 -12.52 -1.69
C ALA A 64 -7.42 -12.65 -3.22
N SER A 65 -6.55 -11.95 -3.92
CA SER A 65 -6.45 -12.07 -5.38
C SER A 65 -5.21 -12.87 -5.76
N CYS A 66 -5.33 -13.72 -6.78
CA CYS A 66 -4.23 -14.52 -7.31
C CYS A 66 -3.84 -14.08 -8.72
N TYR A 67 -2.76 -14.69 -9.22
CA TYR A 67 -2.28 -14.51 -10.58
C TYR A 67 -3.40 -14.54 -11.63
N GLY A 68 -3.39 -13.53 -12.50
CA GLY A 68 -4.41 -13.34 -13.53
C GLY A 68 -5.66 -12.55 -13.08
N GLY A 69 -5.64 -11.98 -11.87
CA GLY A 69 -6.63 -11.00 -11.43
C GLY A 69 -7.99 -11.60 -11.20
N LYS A 70 -8.03 -12.61 -10.34
CA LYS A 70 -9.25 -13.27 -9.89
C LYS A 70 -9.36 -13.06 -8.38
N PRO A 71 -10.26 -12.18 -7.91
CA PRO A 71 -10.45 -11.97 -6.49
C PRO A 71 -11.35 -13.06 -5.89
N TRP A 72 -11.00 -13.49 -4.69
CA TRP A 72 -11.77 -14.44 -3.89
C TRP A 72 -12.03 -13.85 -2.52
N ARG A 73 -13.15 -14.23 -1.92
CA ARG A 73 -13.56 -13.79 -0.60
C ARG A 73 -13.56 -14.98 0.36
N SER A 74 -12.97 -14.80 1.53
CA SER A 74 -13.18 -15.66 2.69
C SER A 74 -13.81 -14.87 3.83
N GLU A 75 -14.39 -15.57 4.79
CA GLU A 75 -15.02 -14.99 5.96
C GLU A 75 -14.71 -15.80 7.22
N GLY A 76 -14.85 -15.23 8.41
CA GLY A 76 -14.60 -15.92 9.67
C GLY A 76 -14.91 -15.06 10.89
N SER A 77 -14.77 -15.61 12.09
CA SER A 77 -14.89 -14.86 13.35
C SER A 77 -13.68 -13.99 13.66
N ASP A 78 -12.54 -14.30 13.05
CA ASP A 78 -11.24 -13.69 13.23
C ASP A 78 -10.30 -14.17 12.11
N LEU A 79 -9.07 -13.65 12.13
CA LEU A 79 -8.04 -13.95 11.14
C LEU A 79 -7.60 -15.44 11.14
N PHE A 80 -7.75 -16.15 12.26
CA PHE A 80 -7.29 -17.53 12.44
C PHE A 80 -8.36 -18.56 12.11
N SER A 81 -9.61 -18.11 12.00
CA SER A 81 -10.81 -18.93 11.80
C SER A 81 -11.50 -18.65 10.47
N LEU A 82 -10.73 -18.33 9.43
CA LEU A 82 -11.24 -18.04 8.09
C LEU A 82 -11.70 -19.32 7.37
N THR A 83 -12.83 -19.24 6.68
CA THR A 83 -13.40 -20.32 5.88
C THR A 83 -12.74 -20.44 4.51
N SER A 84 -13.08 -21.54 3.82
CA SER A 84 -12.70 -21.72 2.43
C SER A 84 -13.16 -20.55 1.54
N PRO A 85 -12.33 -20.17 0.57
CA PRO A 85 -12.56 -19.02 -0.32
C PRO A 85 -13.70 -19.29 -1.32
N GLN A 86 -14.44 -18.24 -1.65
CA GLN A 86 -15.47 -18.23 -2.69
C GLN A 86 -15.14 -17.18 -3.76
N SER A 87 -15.42 -17.48 -5.02
CA SER A 87 -15.15 -16.53 -6.10
C SER A 87 -16.14 -15.38 -6.04
N VAL A 88 -15.65 -14.16 -6.21
CA VAL A 88 -16.54 -12.98 -6.33
C VAL A 88 -16.97 -12.79 -7.77
N ALA A 89 -18.10 -12.11 -7.98
CA ALA A 89 -18.63 -11.78 -9.30
C ALA A 89 -18.70 -10.26 -9.49
N TYR A 90 -18.53 -9.83 -10.74
CA TYR A 90 -18.78 -8.46 -11.18
C TYR A 90 -19.91 -8.44 -12.20
N ASP A 91 -20.70 -7.39 -12.20
CA ASP A 91 -21.83 -7.19 -13.12
C ASP A 91 -21.43 -6.98 -14.60
N ASN A 92 -20.16 -6.73 -14.87
CA ASN A 92 -19.61 -6.49 -16.20
C ASN A 92 -18.51 -7.52 -16.59
N GLN A 93 -18.61 -8.76 -16.11
CA GLN A 93 -17.57 -9.77 -16.33
C GLN A 93 -17.41 -10.19 -17.80
N GLU A 94 -18.50 -10.21 -18.56
CA GLU A 94 -18.48 -10.60 -19.97
C GLU A 94 -17.72 -9.57 -20.82
N GLY A 95 -16.75 -10.04 -21.61
CA GLY A 95 -15.94 -9.16 -22.48
C GLY A 95 -14.97 -8.24 -21.75
N TYR A 96 -14.83 -8.35 -20.42
CA TYR A 96 -13.91 -7.51 -19.66
C TYR A 96 -12.45 -7.75 -20.08
N ASN A 97 -11.76 -6.68 -20.50
CA ASN A 97 -10.36 -6.76 -20.88
C ASN A 97 -9.45 -6.62 -19.65
N GLY A 98 -8.77 -7.71 -19.30
CA GLY A 98 -7.74 -7.76 -18.26
C GLY A 98 -8.16 -8.50 -16.99
N GLY A 99 -7.21 -8.66 -16.06
CA GLY A 99 -7.48 -9.15 -14.71
C GLY A 99 -7.99 -8.06 -13.77
N ARG A 100 -8.62 -8.44 -12.65
CA ARG A 100 -8.98 -7.55 -11.54
C ARG A 100 -8.49 -8.09 -10.20
N TRP A 101 -7.65 -7.33 -9.51
CA TRP A 101 -7.22 -7.63 -8.15
C TRP A 101 -7.86 -6.62 -7.21
N ILE A 102 -8.67 -7.06 -6.25
CA ILE A 102 -9.21 -6.17 -5.22
C ILE A 102 -8.12 -5.95 -4.18
N GLU A 103 -7.58 -4.73 -4.09
CA GLU A 103 -6.44 -4.42 -3.21
C GLU A 103 -6.84 -3.57 -2.00
N ALA A 104 -7.98 -2.87 -2.05
CA ALA A 104 -8.47 -2.05 -0.95
C ALA A 104 -9.99 -2.10 -0.84
N THR A 105 -10.50 -2.04 0.38
CA THR A 105 -11.93 -1.97 0.68
C THR A 105 -12.25 -1.02 1.82
N PHE A 106 -13.46 -0.48 1.81
CA PHE A 106 -14.01 0.36 2.87
C PHE A 106 -15.49 0.01 3.08
N LYS A 107 -15.81 -0.54 4.26
CA LYS A 107 -17.18 -0.79 4.70
C LYS A 107 -17.73 0.49 5.33
N ASP A 108 -18.77 1.04 4.71
CA ASP A 108 -19.39 2.26 5.20
C ASP A 108 -20.55 1.96 6.18
N SER A 109 -20.92 2.98 6.93
CA SER A 109 -22.01 2.97 7.90
C SER A 109 -23.39 2.74 7.29
N ASP A 110 -23.58 2.98 6.00
CA ASP A 110 -24.81 2.66 5.26
C ASP A 110 -24.89 1.19 4.84
N GLY A 111 -23.89 0.39 5.19
CA GLY A 111 -23.82 -1.04 4.89
C GLY A 111 -23.21 -1.36 3.51
N LYS A 112 -22.92 -0.36 2.66
CA LYS A 112 -22.21 -0.62 1.41
C LYS A 112 -20.75 -0.93 1.67
N LEU A 113 -20.20 -1.81 0.84
CA LEU A 113 -18.78 -2.07 0.76
C LEU A 113 -18.25 -1.42 -0.51
N TYR A 114 -17.36 -0.44 -0.38
CA TYR A 114 -16.62 0.11 -1.49
C TYR A 114 -15.32 -0.67 -1.65
N GLY A 115 -14.93 -0.93 -2.89
CA GLY A 115 -13.72 -1.63 -3.25
C GLY A 115 -12.98 -0.87 -4.34
N TRP A 116 -11.67 -1.01 -4.35
CA TRP A 116 -10.83 -0.54 -5.44
C TRP A 116 -10.04 -1.72 -5.98
N TYR A 117 -9.91 -1.76 -7.31
CA TYR A 117 -9.27 -2.86 -7.99
C TYR A 117 -8.16 -2.39 -8.92
N HIS A 118 -7.10 -3.17 -8.98
CA HIS A 118 -6.07 -3.11 -10.00
C HIS A 118 -6.61 -3.74 -11.27
N ARG A 119 -6.41 -3.09 -12.40
CA ARG A 119 -6.74 -3.62 -13.72
C ARG A 119 -5.53 -3.62 -14.63
N GLU A 120 -5.24 -4.78 -15.19
CA GLU A 120 -4.20 -4.95 -16.22
C GLU A 120 -4.83 -5.17 -17.60
N PRO A 121 -5.11 -4.11 -18.37
CA PRO A 121 -5.61 -4.26 -19.74
C PRO A 121 -4.56 -4.86 -20.67
N ARG A 122 -5.02 -5.64 -21.65
CA ARG A 122 -4.18 -6.17 -22.75
C ARG A 122 -4.15 -5.22 -23.94
N GLY A 123 -3.13 -5.39 -24.79
CA GLY A 123 -3.01 -4.73 -26.10
C GLY A 123 -2.51 -3.29 -26.06
N VAL A 124 -1.94 -2.83 -24.94
CA VAL A 124 -1.50 -1.43 -24.80
C VAL A 124 -0.29 -1.09 -25.69
N CYS A 125 0.47 -2.09 -26.12
CA CYS A 125 1.62 -1.97 -27.02
C CYS A 125 1.49 -2.84 -28.28
N GLY A 126 0.25 -3.03 -28.74
CA GLY A 126 -0.10 -3.99 -29.81
C GLY A 126 -0.30 -5.42 -29.28
N GLU A 127 -0.78 -6.31 -30.15
CA GLU A 127 -1.15 -7.68 -29.79
C GLU A 127 0.07 -8.60 -29.57
N GLU A 128 1.20 -8.28 -30.19
CA GLU A 128 2.44 -9.09 -30.15
C GLU A 128 3.21 -8.98 -28.83
N ARG A 129 2.91 -7.96 -28.00
CA ARG A 129 3.58 -7.74 -26.71
C ARG A 129 2.62 -8.00 -25.56
N SER A 130 3.01 -8.89 -24.65
CA SER A 130 2.27 -9.20 -23.42
C SER A 130 2.47 -8.16 -22.31
N LEU A 131 2.57 -6.87 -22.67
CA LEU A 131 2.74 -5.79 -21.70
C LEU A 131 1.36 -5.22 -21.34
N THR A 132 1.22 -4.80 -20.09
CA THR A 132 0.07 -4.02 -19.63
C THR A 132 0.46 -2.56 -19.31
N ALA A 133 -0.55 -1.76 -19.00
CA ALA A 133 -0.39 -0.47 -18.36
C ALA A 133 -1.48 -0.37 -17.29
N PRO A 134 -1.15 -0.68 -16.03
CA PRO A 134 -2.11 -0.77 -14.95
C PRO A 134 -3.00 0.47 -14.81
N GLN A 135 -4.23 0.21 -14.37
CA GLN A 135 -5.25 1.20 -14.06
C GLN A 135 -5.89 0.82 -12.73
N ILE A 136 -6.46 1.79 -12.02
CA ILE A 136 -7.21 1.53 -10.79
C ILE A 136 -8.67 1.92 -11.01
N GLY A 137 -9.57 0.99 -10.77
CA GLY A 137 -11.01 1.22 -10.79
C GLY A 137 -11.62 1.16 -9.39
N ALA A 138 -12.87 1.60 -9.30
CA ALA A 138 -13.68 1.52 -8.10
C ALA A 138 -14.89 0.61 -8.35
N ALA A 139 -15.39 -0.01 -7.28
CA ALA A 139 -16.57 -0.85 -7.30
C ALA A 139 -17.33 -0.71 -5.98
N VAL A 140 -18.60 -1.13 -5.98
CA VAL A 140 -19.44 -1.17 -4.79
C VAL A 140 -20.19 -2.48 -4.69
N SER A 141 -20.37 -2.96 -3.48
CA SER A 141 -21.12 -4.17 -3.14
C SER A 141 -22.10 -3.90 -2.00
N THR A 142 -23.21 -4.62 -2.01
CA THR A 142 -24.25 -4.60 -0.97
C THR A 142 -24.36 -5.92 -0.21
N ASP A 143 -23.44 -6.86 -0.45
CA ASP A 143 -23.43 -8.21 0.14
C ASP A 143 -22.04 -8.63 0.62
N ASP A 144 -21.30 -7.65 1.14
CA ASP A 144 -19.94 -7.81 1.67
C ASP A 144 -18.95 -8.33 0.62
N GLY A 145 -19.17 -7.94 -0.64
CA GLY A 145 -18.27 -8.18 -1.77
C GLY A 145 -18.35 -9.57 -2.39
N MET A 146 -19.50 -10.23 -2.28
CA MET A 146 -19.75 -11.42 -3.12
C MET A 146 -20.08 -10.99 -4.55
N HIS A 147 -20.89 -9.94 -4.70
CA HIS A 147 -21.22 -9.32 -5.99
C HIS A 147 -20.82 -7.85 -6.00
N TRP A 148 -20.17 -7.43 -7.08
CA TRP A 148 -19.64 -6.10 -7.27
C TRP A 148 -20.29 -5.42 -8.48
N ARG A 149 -20.74 -4.18 -8.29
CA ARG A 149 -21.05 -3.25 -9.37
C ARG A 149 -19.85 -2.37 -9.65
N ASP A 150 -19.39 -2.38 -10.89
CA ASP A 150 -18.29 -1.54 -11.33
C ASP A 150 -18.70 -0.05 -11.32
N LEU A 151 -17.84 0.81 -10.78
CA LEU A 151 -18.03 2.27 -10.75
C LEU A 151 -17.12 3.00 -11.76
N GLY A 152 -16.27 2.29 -12.49
CA GLY A 152 -15.37 2.82 -13.50
C GLY A 152 -13.93 3.05 -13.02
N ILE A 153 -13.07 3.42 -13.99
CA ILE A 153 -11.66 3.71 -13.77
C ILE A 153 -11.48 5.10 -13.14
N VAL A 154 -10.75 5.16 -12.03
CA VAL A 154 -10.54 6.37 -11.23
C VAL A 154 -9.10 6.88 -11.27
N LEU A 155 -8.12 6.00 -11.53
CA LEU A 155 -6.72 6.36 -11.79
C LEU A 155 -6.19 5.69 -13.04
N LYS A 156 -5.56 6.49 -13.90
CA LYS A 156 -4.89 6.05 -15.13
C LYS A 156 -3.77 7.03 -15.47
N ALA A 157 -2.64 6.53 -15.95
CA ALA A 157 -1.53 7.37 -16.39
C ALA A 157 -1.88 8.14 -17.69
N PRO A 158 -1.15 9.23 -18.02
CA PRO A 158 -1.28 9.92 -19.31
C PRO A 158 -1.14 8.97 -20.51
N ALA A 159 -1.85 9.23 -21.61
CA ALA A 159 -1.80 8.33 -22.78
C ALA A 159 -0.41 8.24 -23.42
N ASP A 160 0.37 9.31 -23.34
CA ASP A 160 1.74 9.39 -23.83
C ASP A 160 2.77 8.85 -22.83
N SER A 161 2.35 8.28 -21.69
CA SER A 161 3.27 7.76 -20.66
C SER A 161 3.86 6.39 -20.99
N LEU A 162 3.43 5.75 -22.08
CA LEU A 162 3.85 4.39 -22.42
C LEU A 162 5.27 4.38 -23.01
N TYR A 163 6.03 3.34 -22.67
CA TYR A 163 7.30 3.00 -23.29
C TYR A 163 7.29 1.53 -23.69
N CYS A 164 6.90 1.28 -24.94
CA CYS A 164 6.69 -0.08 -25.42
C CYS A 164 8.00 -0.83 -25.66
N GLU A 165 9.10 -0.13 -25.90
CA GLU A 165 10.47 -0.66 -26.08
C GLU A 165 11.19 -1.00 -24.75
N THR A 166 10.47 -0.90 -23.63
CA THR A 166 10.95 -1.20 -22.28
C THR A 166 11.65 -2.57 -22.15
N ALA A 167 12.66 -2.64 -21.28
CA ALA A 167 13.26 -3.90 -20.85
C ALA A 167 12.38 -4.67 -19.82
N ASN A 168 11.44 -3.97 -19.18
CA ASN A 168 10.44 -4.53 -18.27
C ASN A 168 9.56 -5.55 -19.00
N ARG A 169 9.26 -6.67 -18.34
CA ARG A 169 8.49 -7.79 -18.92
C ARG A 169 6.99 -7.76 -18.60
N TYR A 170 6.57 -6.87 -17.70
CA TYR A 170 5.23 -6.87 -17.13
C TYR A 170 4.40 -5.70 -17.67
N PHE A 171 4.98 -4.49 -17.68
CA PHE A 171 4.27 -3.29 -18.09
C PHE A 171 5.11 -2.34 -18.93
N ALA A 172 4.41 -1.52 -19.71
CA ALA A 172 4.97 -0.43 -20.50
C ALA A 172 4.71 0.95 -19.88
N GLY A 173 3.99 1.02 -18.76
CA GLY A 173 3.47 2.27 -18.21
C GLY A 173 2.44 2.02 -17.11
N GLY A 174 1.72 3.06 -16.70
CA GLY A 174 0.49 2.91 -15.90
C GLY A 174 0.58 3.31 -14.43
N ASN A 175 -0.54 3.12 -13.74
CA ASN A 175 -0.71 3.31 -12.30
C ASN A 175 -1.35 2.04 -11.73
N GLY A 176 -0.62 1.32 -10.89
CA GLY A 176 -1.04 0.04 -10.30
C GLY A 176 -0.46 -0.13 -8.91
N ASP A 177 -0.60 -1.31 -8.34
CA ASP A 177 -0.10 -1.73 -7.02
C ASP A 177 -0.32 -0.66 -5.94
N PHE A 178 -1.41 -0.79 -5.20
CA PHE A 178 -1.91 0.32 -4.42
C PHE A 178 -2.55 -0.08 -3.10
N SER A 179 -2.78 0.93 -2.28
CA SER A 179 -3.66 0.81 -1.12
C SER A 179 -4.48 2.09 -0.97
N VAL A 180 -5.63 1.95 -0.31
CA VAL A 180 -6.55 3.06 -0.06
C VAL A 180 -6.92 3.09 1.41
N ILE A 181 -6.87 4.28 2.01
CA ILE A 181 -7.32 4.51 3.38
C ILE A 181 -8.13 5.80 3.48
N LEU A 182 -9.22 5.75 4.25
CA LEU A 182 -9.98 6.95 4.62
C LEU A 182 -9.25 7.66 5.77
N ASP A 183 -9.09 8.98 5.67
CA ASP A 183 -8.53 9.75 6.77
C ASP A 183 -9.41 9.68 8.04
N ARG A 184 -8.81 10.02 9.19
CA ARG A 184 -9.51 9.93 10.49
C ARG A 184 -10.69 10.90 10.61
N ASN A 185 -10.69 11.98 9.83
CA ASN A 185 -11.75 13.01 9.82
C ASN A 185 -12.86 12.68 8.82
N LYS A 186 -12.74 11.56 8.10
CA LYS A 186 -13.62 11.12 7.00
C LYS A 186 -13.79 12.18 5.90
N GLN A 187 -12.72 12.91 5.59
CA GLN A 187 -12.77 13.94 4.54
C GLN A 187 -12.39 13.36 3.19
N HIS A 188 -11.29 12.60 3.12
CA HIS A 188 -10.77 12.05 1.88
C HIS A 188 -10.32 10.60 2.02
N PHE A 189 -10.54 9.83 0.96
CA PHE A 189 -9.78 8.64 0.68
C PHE A 189 -8.43 9.03 0.09
N TYR A 190 -7.35 8.46 0.61
CA TYR A 190 -6.01 8.60 0.09
C TYR A 190 -5.57 7.31 -0.57
N PHE A 191 -5.00 7.44 -1.77
CA PHE A 191 -4.50 6.36 -2.61
C PHE A 191 -2.99 6.47 -2.63
N LEU A 192 -2.28 5.44 -2.18
CA LEU A 192 -0.85 5.32 -2.43
C LEU A 192 -0.69 4.35 -3.59
N ILE A 193 0.02 4.76 -4.63
CA ILE A 193 0.03 4.07 -5.93
C ILE A 193 1.46 3.88 -6.46
N GLY A 194 1.75 2.72 -7.04
CA GLY A 194 2.88 2.55 -7.93
C GLY A 194 2.68 3.31 -9.23
N THR A 195 3.70 4.06 -9.67
CA THR A 195 3.70 4.81 -10.93
C THR A 195 4.85 4.38 -11.82
N TYR A 196 4.51 4.08 -13.08
CA TYR A 196 5.38 3.36 -14.02
C TYR A 196 5.62 4.14 -15.32
N ASN A 197 5.52 5.48 -15.28
CA ASN A 197 5.62 6.35 -16.46
C ASN A 197 6.96 6.18 -17.19
N LYS A 198 7.00 6.32 -18.53
CA LYS A 198 8.23 6.38 -19.31
C LYS A 198 9.23 7.44 -18.81
N ASP A 199 8.73 8.56 -18.28
CA ASP A 199 9.55 9.57 -17.62
C ASP A 199 9.85 9.15 -16.19
N LYS A 200 11.14 8.90 -15.91
CA LYS A 200 11.63 8.52 -14.58
C LYS A 200 11.22 9.51 -13.49
N ALA A 201 11.06 10.80 -13.82
CA ALA A 201 10.65 11.81 -12.84
C ALA A 201 9.25 11.55 -12.24
N GLU A 202 8.43 10.74 -12.91
CA GLU A 202 7.09 10.34 -12.46
C GLU A 202 7.03 8.88 -11.98
N GLN A 203 8.16 8.20 -11.82
CA GLN A 203 8.22 6.81 -11.37
C GLN A 203 8.46 6.68 -9.87
N GLY A 204 7.83 5.68 -9.25
CA GLY A 204 7.99 5.35 -7.83
C GLY A 204 6.65 5.13 -7.15
N VAL A 205 6.55 5.52 -5.87
CA VAL A 205 5.28 5.55 -5.16
C VAL A 205 4.77 6.98 -5.11
N SER A 206 3.57 7.20 -5.61
CA SER A 206 2.87 8.49 -5.63
C SER A 206 1.63 8.45 -4.73
N ILE A 207 1.01 9.61 -4.51
CA ILE A 207 -0.21 9.74 -3.71
C ILE A 207 -1.29 10.51 -4.48
N ALA A 208 -2.53 10.09 -4.31
CA ALA A 208 -3.73 10.75 -4.81
C ALA A 208 -4.79 10.80 -3.70
N ARG A 209 -5.83 11.63 -3.87
CA ARG A 209 -6.96 11.67 -2.93
C ARG A 209 -8.30 11.86 -3.64
N MET A 210 -9.37 11.45 -2.98
CA MET A 210 -10.76 11.64 -3.41
C MET A 210 -11.61 12.04 -2.23
N PRO A 211 -12.52 13.03 -2.34
CA PRO A 211 -13.47 13.33 -1.28
C PRO A 211 -14.29 12.10 -0.88
N TYR A 212 -14.49 11.88 0.41
CA TYR A 212 -15.30 10.78 0.93
C TYR A 212 -16.74 10.81 0.39
N THR A 213 -17.28 12.02 0.19
CA THR A 213 -18.63 12.26 -0.34
C THR A 213 -18.81 11.79 -1.79
N ASP A 214 -17.73 11.63 -2.55
CA ASP A 214 -17.77 11.28 -3.97
C ASP A 214 -17.73 9.76 -4.23
N ARG A 215 -17.67 8.92 -3.19
CA ARG A 215 -17.48 7.45 -3.30
C ARG A 215 -18.54 6.71 -4.11
N ASP A 216 -19.77 7.23 -4.21
CA ASP A 216 -20.82 6.64 -5.05
C ASP A 216 -20.66 6.98 -6.55
N THR A 217 -19.93 8.05 -6.87
CA THR A 217 -19.68 8.52 -8.25
C THR A 217 -18.21 8.95 -8.42
N PRO A 218 -17.24 8.02 -8.31
CA PRO A 218 -15.83 8.37 -8.08
C PRO A 218 -15.05 8.77 -9.34
N VAL A 219 -15.59 8.49 -10.53
CA VAL A 219 -14.92 8.83 -11.80
C VAL A 219 -14.74 10.33 -11.94
N GLY A 220 -13.51 10.76 -12.18
CA GLY A 220 -13.15 12.18 -12.29
C GLY A 220 -13.05 12.92 -10.95
N LYS A 221 -13.14 12.21 -9.81
CA LYS A 221 -13.11 12.80 -8.46
C LYS A 221 -11.79 12.62 -7.73
N VAL A 222 -10.94 11.71 -8.22
CA VAL A 222 -9.58 11.54 -7.72
C VAL A 222 -8.68 12.63 -8.27
N VAL A 223 -7.86 13.23 -7.42
CA VAL A 223 -6.78 14.19 -7.78
C VAL A 223 -5.43 13.67 -7.30
N LYS A 224 -4.42 13.71 -8.16
CA LYS A 224 -3.04 13.28 -7.87
C LYS A 224 -2.24 14.46 -7.31
N TRP A 225 -1.31 14.15 -6.43
CA TRP A 225 -0.29 15.09 -6.00
C TRP A 225 0.73 15.33 -7.11
N TYR A 226 0.94 16.59 -7.47
CA TYR A 226 1.89 16.99 -8.49
C TYR A 226 2.49 18.35 -8.17
N LYS A 227 3.83 18.42 -8.17
CA LYS A 227 4.61 19.65 -7.97
C LYS A 227 4.18 20.50 -6.76
N GLY A 228 3.83 19.84 -5.66
CA GLY A 228 3.47 20.52 -4.41
C GLY A 228 1.99 20.84 -4.25
N ASP A 229 1.12 20.36 -5.13
CA ASP A 229 -0.33 20.61 -5.04
C ASP A 229 -1.17 19.40 -5.51
N TRP A 230 -2.42 19.33 -5.05
CA TRP A 230 -3.44 18.38 -5.48
C TRP A 230 -4.13 18.86 -6.76
N SER A 231 -3.37 18.92 -7.85
CA SER A 231 -3.76 19.66 -9.06
C SER A 231 -4.04 18.78 -10.29
N GLU A 232 -3.49 17.57 -10.34
CA GLU A 232 -3.58 16.71 -11.53
C GLU A 232 -4.78 15.76 -11.44
N PRO A 233 -5.50 15.50 -12.56
CA PRO A 233 -6.63 14.58 -12.54
C PRO A 233 -6.19 13.12 -12.31
N GLY A 234 -7.03 12.33 -11.64
CA GLY A 234 -6.78 10.90 -11.42
C GLY A 234 -6.61 10.11 -12.73
N VAL A 235 -7.43 10.43 -13.73
CA VAL A 235 -7.34 9.84 -15.07
C VAL A 235 -6.58 10.80 -15.99
N GLY A 236 -5.46 10.34 -16.54
CA GLY A 236 -4.66 11.07 -17.52
C GLY A 236 -3.75 12.16 -16.94
N GLY A 237 -3.81 12.42 -15.62
CA GLY A 237 -2.93 13.38 -14.96
C GLY A 237 -1.58 12.80 -14.57
N ARG A 238 -0.64 13.71 -14.34
CA ARG A 238 0.75 13.44 -13.94
C ARG A 238 0.88 13.22 -12.43
N SER A 239 2.02 12.71 -11.99
CA SER A 239 2.31 12.49 -10.57
C SER A 239 3.68 13.00 -10.16
N SER A 240 3.80 13.49 -8.92
CA SER A 240 5.08 13.65 -8.24
C SER A 240 5.21 12.57 -7.16
N PRO A 241 6.10 11.56 -7.35
CA PRO A 241 6.29 10.50 -6.39
C PRO A 241 6.71 11.03 -5.02
N ILE A 242 6.08 10.52 -3.95
CA ILE A 242 6.52 10.72 -2.56
C ILE A 242 7.77 9.89 -2.25
N PHE A 243 7.93 8.76 -2.94
CA PHE A 243 9.15 7.97 -2.95
C PHE A 243 9.58 7.76 -4.42
N PRO A 244 10.45 8.64 -4.97
CA PRO A 244 10.92 8.51 -6.35
C PRO A 244 11.72 7.24 -6.59
N ALA A 245 11.61 6.69 -7.80
CA ALA A 245 12.44 5.59 -8.26
C ALA A 245 13.93 5.99 -8.32
N ALA A 246 14.80 5.17 -7.76
CA ALA A 246 16.25 5.39 -7.79
C ALA A 246 16.82 5.07 -9.19
N ALA A 247 16.32 4.03 -9.86
CA ALA A 247 16.59 3.70 -11.26
C ALA A 247 15.28 3.42 -12.01
N SER A 248 15.27 3.60 -13.34
CA SER A 248 14.03 3.52 -14.10
C SER A 248 13.44 2.10 -14.09
N TRP A 249 12.12 1.98 -14.00
CA TRP A 249 11.39 0.72 -14.20
C TRP A 249 11.59 0.11 -15.60
N HIS A 250 12.05 0.92 -16.55
CA HIS A 250 12.26 0.53 -17.94
C HIS A 250 13.71 0.14 -18.27
N GLU A 251 14.60 0.20 -17.28
CA GLU A 251 16.01 -0.16 -17.39
C GLU A 251 16.29 -1.52 -16.69
N PRO A 252 17.28 -2.31 -17.14
CA PRO A 252 17.60 -3.60 -16.54
C PRO A 252 17.89 -3.56 -15.04
N GLU A 253 18.50 -2.47 -14.57
CA GLU A 253 18.95 -2.27 -13.19
C GLU A 253 17.82 -2.00 -12.19
N GLY A 254 16.61 -1.64 -12.66
CA GLY A 254 15.45 -1.16 -11.88
C GLY A 254 15.57 -1.15 -10.34
N ASP A 255 15.53 0.03 -9.72
CA ASP A 255 15.61 0.22 -8.27
C ASP A 255 14.53 1.19 -7.82
N ALA A 256 13.49 0.66 -7.19
CA ALA A 256 12.33 1.45 -6.78
C ALA A 256 11.52 0.77 -5.68
N PHE A 257 10.92 1.61 -4.83
CA PHE A 257 9.87 1.18 -3.92
C PHE A 257 8.55 0.99 -4.67
N TRP A 258 7.76 0.00 -4.24
CA TRP A 258 6.45 -0.29 -4.84
C TRP A 258 5.54 -1.13 -3.93
N GLY A 259 4.29 -1.31 -4.34
CA GLY A 259 3.28 -2.09 -3.62
C GLY A 259 3.04 -1.56 -2.21
N PRO A 260 2.70 -0.26 -2.05
CA PRO A 260 2.44 0.32 -0.73
C PRO A 260 1.26 -0.36 -0.05
N SER A 261 1.46 -0.76 1.20
CA SER A 261 0.40 -1.24 2.10
C SER A 261 0.27 -0.31 3.29
N ILE A 262 -0.78 0.51 3.30
CA ILE A 262 -1.01 1.53 4.32
C ILE A 262 -2.00 1.09 5.40
N HIS A 263 -1.70 1.48 6.64
CA HIS A 263 -2.62 1.34 7.75
C HIS A 263 -2.46 2.48 8.76
N HIS A 264 -3.46 2.69 9.60
CA HIS A 264 -3.34 3.53 10.79
C HIS A 264 -2.93 2.68 11.99
N ASN A 265 -1.82 3.04 12.63
CA ASN A 265 -1.36 2.40 13.86
C ASN A 265 -1.84 3.19 15.09
N THR A 266 -2.70 2.58 15.88
CA THR A 266 -3.31 3.24 17.07
C THR A 266 -2.35 3.39 18.24
N HIS A 267 -1.28 2.59 18.30
CA HIS A 267 -0.26 2.73 19.33
C HIS A 267 0.63 3.94 19.04
N LEU A 268 1.10 4.09 17.81
CA LEU A 268 1.93 5.21 17.37
C LEU A 268 1.12 6.50 17.17
N ASN A 269 -0.20 6.39 16.94
CA ASN A 269 -1.04 7.48 16.46
C ASN A 269 -0.50 8.08 15.15
N GLN A 270 -0.15 7.21 14.21
CA GLN A 270 0.41 7.57 12.91
C GLN A 270 -0.04 6.60 11.82
N TYR A 271 0.03 7.05 10.57
CA TYR A 271 -0.03 6.17 9.42
C TYR A 271 1.31 5.49 9.19
N VAL A 272 1.25 4.24 8.79
CA VAL A 272 2.41 3.39 8.53
C VAL A 272 2.23 2.76 7.16
N VAL A 273 3.28 2.78 6.36
CA VAL A 273 3.30 2.11 5.05
C VAL A 273 4.40 1.07 5.04
N LEU A 274 4.06 -0.12 4.58
CA LEU A 274 5.03 -1.14 4.18
C LEU A 274 5.26 -1.09 2.67
N LEU A 275 6.52 -1.27 2.26
CA LEU A 275 6.96 -1.18 0.86
C LEU A 275 7.84 -2.37 0.50
N ASN A 276 7.66 -2.88 -0.71
CA ASN A 276 8.69 -3.67 -1.40
C ASN A 276 9.78 -2.73 -1.91
N ARG A 277 11.00 -3.24 -2.11
CA ARG A 277 12.02 -2.59 -2.94
C ARG A 277 12.55 -3.56 -3.98
N ALA A 278 12.34 -3.24 -5.26
CA ALA A 278 12.94 -3.97 -6.36
C ALA A 278 14.41 -3.57 -6.56
N LYS A 279 15.23 -4.48 -7.10
CA LYS A 279 16.65 -4.23 -7.45
C LYS A 279 17.04 -4.64 -8.87
N ASP A 280 16.08 -5.08 -9.68
CA ASP A 280 16.26 -5.35 -11.10
C ASP A 280 14.92 -5.41 -11.87
N GLN A 281 15.01 -5.51 -13.19
CA GLN A 281 13.88 -5.72 -14.12
C GLN A 281 13.08 -7.01 -13.91
N ASN A 282 13.60 -7.98 -13.15
CA ASN A 282 12.90 -9.22 -12.82
C ASN A 282 12.14 -9.11 -11.49
N TRP A 283 12.09 -7.90 -10.90
CA TRP A 283 11.39 -7.65 -9.64
C TRP A 283 11.98 -8.44 -8.47
N ALA A 284 13.27 -8.79 -8.60
CA ALA A 284 14.00 -9.37 -7.49
C ALA A 284 13.94 -8.39 -6.32
N GLN A 285 13.68 -8.94 -5.13
CA GLN A 285 13.56 -8.12 -3.94
C GLN A 285 14.94 -7.76 -3.37
N GLU A 286 15.04 -6.53 -2.92
CA GLU A 286 16.10 -6.03 -2.06
C GLU A 286 15.70 -6.23 -0.59
N GLY A 287 14.45 -5.89 -0.25
CA GLY A 287 13.90 -6.09 1.09
C GLY A 287 12.53 -5.45 1.27
N ILE A 288 12.00 -5.57 2.49
CA ILE A 288 10.77 -4.91 2.93
C ILE A 288 11.11 -3.71 3.81
N TYR A 289 10.40 -2.61 3.61
CA TYR A 289 10.65 -1.34 4.29
C TYR A 289 9.40 -0.82 4.99
N VAL A 290 9.61 0.02 6.00
CA VAL A 290 8.57 0.76 6.73
C VAL A 290 8.82 2.26 6.66
N THR A 291 7.75 3.05 6.59
CA THR A 291 7.78 4.51 6.69
C THR A 291 6.53 5.00 7.45
N TYR A 292 6.62 6.19 8.04
CA TYR A 292 5.63 6.75 8.95
C TYR A 292 5.23 8.16 8.54
N ASN A 293 3.96 8.51 8.73
CA ASN A 293 3.48 9.88 8.58
C ASN A 293 2.27 10.11 9.50
N PRO A 294 2.25 11.16 10.35
CA PRO A 294 1.06 11.49 11.14
C PRO A 294 -0.09 12.10 10.33
N ASP A 295 0.16 12.65 9.15
CA ASP A 295 -0.80 13.43 8.36
C ASP A 295 -0.74 13.09 6.86
N LEU A 296 -1.78 12.41 6.35
CA LEU A 296 -1.89 12.06 4.93
C LEU A 296 -2.03 13.29 4.01
N SER A 297 -2.48 14.42 4.54
CA SER A 297 -2.63 15.66 3.77
C SER A 297 -1.30 16.35 3.46
N ASP A 298 -0.21 15.92 4.12
CA ASP A 298 1.17 16.33 3.85
C ASP A 298 1.98 15.18 3.20
N PRO A 299 2.00 15.11 1.85
CA PRO A 299 2.84 14.17 1.10
C PRO A 299 4.34 14.30 1.36
N SER A 300 4.82 15.40 1.93
CA SER A 300 6.23 15.59 2.28
C SER A 300 6.59 15.11 3.69
N GLY A 301 5.59 14.81 4.52
CA GLY A 301 5.74 14.44 5.92
C GLY A 301 6.18 12.99 6.18
N TRP A 302 6.38 12.19 5.13
CA TRP A 302 6.80 10.80 5.27
C TRP A 302 8.24 10.69 5.78
N SER A 303 8.47 9.84 6.78
CA SER A 303 9.82 9.50 7.21
C SER A 303 10.57 8.77 6.09
N LYS A 304 11.91 8.83 6.12
CA LYS A 304 12.72 7.99 5.23
C LYS A 304 12.34 6.51 5.43
N PRO A 305 12.12 5.72 4.36
CA PRO A 305 11.90 4.29 4.50
C PRO A 305 13.07 3.58 5.19
N VAL A 306 12.77 2.72 6.16
CA VAL A 306 13.74 1.92 6.93
C VAL A 306 13.48 0.44 6.63
N LYS A 307 14.55 -0.31 6.30
CA LYS A 307 14.44 -1.74 6.02
C LYS A 307 14.11 -2.52 7.29
N ILE A 308 13.20 -3.49 7.17
CA ILE A 308 12.77 -4.37 8.27
C ILE A 308 12.98 -5.87 7.98
N LEU A 309 13.09 -6.25 6.70
CA LEU A 309 13.46 -7.62 6.28
C LEU A 309 14.34 -7.54 5.04
N ASP A 310 15.38 -8.37 4.98
CA ASP A 310 16.23 -8.54 3.80
C ASP A 310 15.74 -9.67 2.89
N ALA A 311 16.09 -9.61 1.60
CA ALA A 311 15.68 -10.60 0.61
C ALA A 311 15.92 -12.08 0.99
N PRO A 312 17.03 -12.49 1.66
CA PRO A 312 17.23 -13.88 2.08
C PRO A 312 16.26 -14.36 3.17
N GLU A 313 15.63 -13.45 3.92
CA GLU A 313 14.62 -13.78 4.91
C GLU A 313 13.25 -14.00 4.27
N LEU A 314 13.05 -13.46 3.07
CA LEU A 314 11.88 -13.71 2.24
C LEU A 314 12.03 -15.07 1.58
N GLU A 315 10.94 -15.83 1.49
CA GLU A 315 10.94 -16.94 0.53
C GLU A 315 11.15 -16.38 -0.88
N ALA A 316 11.87 -17.11 -1.73
CA ALA A 316 12.25 -16.62 -3.04
C ALA A 316 11.05 -16.05 -3.82
N SER A 317 11.17 -14.81 -4.28
CA SER A 317 10.20 -14.09 -5.13
C SER A 317 8.85 -13.79 -4.47
N LYS A 318 8.82 -13.53 -3.15
CA LYS A 318 7.60 -13.10 -2.47
C LYS A 318 7.56 -11.58 -2.26
N TRP A 319 6.41 -11.00 -2.56
CA TRP A 319 6.14 -9.55 -2.58
C TRP A 319 4.94 -9.19 -1.70
N TYR A 320 4.46 -7.95 -1.80
CA TYR A 320 3.24 -7.46 -1.14
C TYR A 320 3.28 -7.62 0.39
N PRO A 321 4.14 -6.85 1.08
CA PRO A 321 4.12 -6.79 2.52
C PRO A 321 2.85 -6.08 2.98
N GLN A 322 2.11 -6.68 3.90
CA GLN A 322 0.99 -6.01 4.57
C GLN A 322 0.97 -6.37 6.04
N VAL A 323 0.40 -5.49 6.85
CA VAL A 323 0.00 -5.88 8.21
C VAL A 323 -1.44 -6.37 8.20
N ILE A 324 -1.79 -7.20 9.19
CA ILE A 324 -3.16 -7.38 9.63
C ILE A 324 -3.15 -7.29 11.15
N GLY A 325 -3.89 -6.31 11.69
CA GLY A 325 -4.15 -6.25 13.13
C GLY A 325 -5.11 -7.36 13.56
N VAL A 326 -4.92 -7.89 14.77
CA VAL A 326 -5.54 -9.16 15.20
C VAL A 326 -6.57 -8.97 16.32
N ASP A 327 -6.74 -7.77 16.86
CA ASP A 327 -7.72 -7.51 17.90
C ASP A 327 -9.13 -7.31 17.32
N ALA A 328 -9.90 -8.40 17.24
CA ALA A 328 -11.29 -8.39 16.80
C ALA A 328 -12.20 -7.48 17.63
N ARG A 329 -11.90 -7.27 18.93
CA ARG A 329 -12.72 -6.38 19.80
C ARG A 329 -12.54 -4.92 19.41
N ARG A 330 -11.44 -4.60 18.76
CA ARG A 330 -11.12 -3.28 18.22
C ARG A 330 -11.37 -3.17 16.72
N ALA A 331 -11.97 -4.21 16.13
CA ALA A 331 -12.22 -4.32 14.69
C ALA A 331 -10.94 -4.03 13.86
N GLU A 332 -9.79 -4.53 14.32
CA GLU A 332 -8.53 -4.40 13.60
C GLU A 332 -8.56 -5.17 12.26
N THR A 333 -7.80 -4.67 11.29
CA THR A 333 -7.78 -5.13 9.89
C THR A 333 -6.41 -4.83 9.25
N ASP A 334 -6.32 -4.92 7.92
CA ASP A 334 -5.23 -4.35 7.12
C ASP A 334 -5.13 -2.83 7.21
N LYS A 335 -6.22 -2.12 7.56
CA LYS A 335 -6.25 -0.65 7.63
C LYS A 335 -6.05 -0.10 9.04
N LEU A 336 -6.12 -0.96 10.07
CA LEU A 336 -6.08 -0.57 11.47
C LEU A 336 -5.34 -1.62 12.29
N SER A 337 -4.31 -1.18 13.01
CA SER A 337 -3.56 -2.05 13.93
C SER A 337 -3.24 -1.36 15.26
N GLY A 338 -2.94 -2.18 16.26
CA GLY A 338 -2.43 -1.78 17.56
C GLY A 338 -0.90 -1.78 17.62
N GLN A 339 -0.35 -1.98 18.82
CA GLN A 339 1.10 -2.09 19.00
C GLN A 339 1.69 -3.33 18.30
N ILE A 340 0.92 -4.41 18.21
CA ILE A 340 1.35 -5.68 17.62
C ILE A 340 0.42 -6.02 16.46
N ALA A 341 1.00 -6.36 15.32
CA ALA A 341 0.26 -6.81 14.13
C ALA A 341 0.98 -7.99 13.46
N ARG A 342 0.24 -8.83 12.73
CA ARG A 342 0.84 -9.89 11.90
C ARG A 342 1.38 -9.25 10.62
N LEU A 343 2.64 -9.52 10.28
CA LEU A 343 3.21 -9.19 8.97
C LEU A 343 2.97 -10.35 8.02
N PHE A 344 2.33 -10.07 6.89
CA PHE A 344 2.19 -10.97 5.77
C PHE A 344 3.08 -10.52 4.63
N VAL A 345 3.70 -11.47 3.94
CA VAL A 345 4.34 -11.27 2.65
C VAL A 345 3.78 -12.34 1.73
N ALA A 346 3.19 -11.93 0.60
CA ALA A 346 2.56 -12.83 -0.38
C ALA A 346 1.49 -13.75 0.25
N GLY A 347 0.73 -13.21 1.20
CA GLY A 347 -0.35 -13.93 1.90
C GLY A 347 0.14 -14.95 2.94
N ILE A 348 1.43 -14.96 3.28
CA ILE A 348 1.99 -15.80 4.35
C ILE A 348 2.58 -14.92 5.43
N SER A 349 2.18 -15.16 6.67
CA SER A 349 2.73 -14.51 7.85
C SER A 349 3.59 -15.48 8.65
N LYS A 350 4.86 -15.13 8.84
CA LYS A 350 5.80 -15.79 9.76
C LYS A 350 6.29 -14.87 10.87
N TRP A 351 5.81 -13.63 10.87
CA TRP A 351 6.31 -12.57 11.72
C TRP A 351 5.18 -11.75 12.32
N GLU A 352 5.50 -11.15 13.46
CA GLU A 352 4.78 -10.03 14.04
C GLU A 352 5.65 -8.78 13.96
N LEU A 353 5.01 -7.64 13.75
CA LEU A 353 5.59 -6.32 13.95
C LEU A 353 5.19 -5.80 15.31
N VAL A 354 6.16 -5.35 16.09
CA VAL A 354 5.96 -4.64 17.35
C VAL A 354 6.36 -3.19 17.13
N PHE A 355 5.38 -2.31 17.06
CA PHE A 355 5.57 -0.88 16.88
C PHE A 355 5.94 -0.21 18.21
N LEU A 356 6.95 0.65 18.17
CA LEU A 356 7.51 1.30 19.35
C LEU A 356 7.44 2.81 19.18
N ARG A 357 6.90 3.50 20.19
CA ARG A 357 6.98 4.95 20.27
C ARG A 357 8.43 5.38 20.52
N PRO A 358 8.74 6.66 20.26
CA PRO A 358 9.99 7.29 20.69
C PRO A 358 10.34 6.94 22.15
N GLY A 359 11.49 6.31 22.38
CA GLY A 359 11.97 5.91 23.71
C GLY A 359 11.35 4.63 24.30
N GLU A 360 10.45 3.94 23.59
CA GLU A 360 9.97 2.63 24.01
C GLU A 360 10.97 1.52 23.63
N SER A 361 11.14 0.57 24.54
CA SER A 361 11.87 -0.67 24.28
C SER A 361 10.89 -1.79 23.94
N ALA A 362 11.34 -2.72 23.10
CA ALA A 362 10.60 -3.94 22.84
C ALA A 362 10.24 -4.68 24.14
N PRO A 363 9.02 -5.22 24.28
CA PRO A 363 8.66 -6.03 25.44
C PRO A 363 9.59 -7.24 25.52
N THR A 364 10.32 -7.38 26.64
CA THR A 364 11.07 -8.61 26.94
C THR A 364 10.06 -9.74 27.11
N SER A 365 10.09 -10.70 26.17
CA SER A 365 9.32 -11.96 26.19
C SER A 365 7.80 -11.81 26.43
N GLN A 366 7.05 -11.44 25.39
CA GLN A 366 5.69 -11.96 25.26
C GLN A 366 5.70 -13.08 24.22
N PRO A 367 5.19 -14.28 24.52
CA PRO A 367 4.97 -15.30 23.49
C PRO A 367 4.09 -14.71 22.39
N ALA A 368 4.34 -15.11 21.13
CA ALA A 368 3.50 -14.75 20.00
C ALA A 368 2.04 -15.12 20.31
N ARG A 369 1.09 -14.27 19.94
CA ARG A 369 -0.33 -14.60 20.13
C ARG A 369 -0.69 -15.68 19.09
N HIS A 370 -1.21 -16.79 19.58
CA HIS A 370 -1.67 -17.93 18.77
C HIS A 370 -3.04 -17.66 18.17
#